data_AF-A0AAV5XVP8-F1
#
_entry.id   AF-A0AAV5XVP8-F1
#
_cell.length_a   1.000
_cell.length_b   1.000
_cell.length_c   1.000
_cell.angle_alpha   90.00
_cell.angle_beta   90.00
_cell.angle_gamma   90.00
#
_symmetry.space_group_name_H-M   'P 1'
#
loop_
_entity.id
_entity.type
_entity.pdbx_description
1 polymer ?
#
loop_
_entity_poly.entity_id
_entity_poly.type
_entity_poly.pdbx_seq_one_letter_code
_entity_poly.pdbx_strand_id
1 'polypeptide(L)'
;MAEPGDSPQDKAYRVGFKRSKREDYAVDMLQRARGNLEDPDQVDRILRDIGRYYNAIADQPIVSLEERRQIVESLRAGRTAEAAALLDACLGRYQVQEDDS
;
A
#
# COMPACT_ATOMS: atom_id res chain seq x y z
N MET A 1 6.11 -41.16 -12.53
CA MET A 1 5.33 -40.34 -13.48
C MET A 1 4.22 -39.64 -12.70
N ALA A 2 4.08 -38.34 -12.94
CA ALA A 2 3.08 -37.36 -12.47
C ALA A 2 3.00 -37.05 -10.95
N GLU A 3 3.55 -35.89 -10.57
CA GLU A 3 3.43 -35.22 -9.27
C GLU A 3 2.06 -34.51 -9.18
N PRO A 4 1.28 -34.67 -8.08
CA PRO A 4 0.00 -33.99 -7.93
C PRO A 4 0.19 -32.62 -7.25
N GLY A 5 0.23 -31.54 -8.02
CA GLY A 5 0.33 -30.19 -7.45
C GLY A 5 0.17 -29.00 -8.40
N ASP A 6 -0.18 -29.20 -9.67
CA ASP A 6 -0.24 -28.12 -10.66
C ASP A 6 -1.65 -28.00 -11.27
N SER A 7 -2.65 -27.73 -10.42
CA SER A 7 -3.93 -27.23 -10.90
C SER A 7 -3.92 -25.69 -10.82
N PRO A 8 -4.36 -24.96 -11.86
CA PRO A 8 -4.38 -23.50 -11.86
C PRO A 8 -5.22 -22.91 -10.72
N GLN A 9 -6.20 -23.66 -10.19
CA GLN A 9 -6.95 -23.29 -8.99
C GLN A 9 -6.09 -23.29 -7.69
N ASP A 10 -5.10 -24.18 -7.53
CA ASP A 10 -4.21 -24.21 -6.34
C ASP A 10 -3.19 -23.05 -6.37
N LYS A 11 -2.68 -22.72 -7.56
CA LYS A 11 -1.86 -21.52 -7.78
C LYS A 11 -2.65 -20.24 -7.53
N ALA A 12 -3.89 -20.14 -8.01
CA ALA A 12 -4.75 -18.99 -7.73
C ALA A 12 -5.04 -18.83 -6.23
N TYR A 13 -5.26 -19.94 -5.50
CA TYR A 13 -5.50 -19.92 -4.06
C TYR A 13 -4.27 -19.46 -3.26
N ARG A 14 -3.07 -19.91 -3.63
CA ARG A 14 -1.81 -19.43 -3.01
C ARG A 14 -1.45 -18.00 -3.38
N VAL A 15 -1.85 -17.53 -4.56
CA VAL A 15 -1.64 -16.14 -5.01
C VAL A 15 -2.63 -15.19 -4.31
N GLY A 16 -3.88 -15.58 -4.12
CA GLY A 16 -4.89 -14.81 -3.39
C GLY A 16 -4.58 -14.68 -1.89
N PHE A 17 -4.20 -15.77 -1.23
CA PHE A 17 -3.94 -15.76 0.22
C PHE A 17 -2.66 -15.01 0.62
N LYS A 18 -1.65 -14.96 -0.27
CA LYS A 18 -0.45 -14.12 -0.09
C LYS A 18 -0.69 -12.65 -0.46
N ARG A 19 -1.71 -12.34 -1.28
CA ARG A 19 -2.10 -10.98 -1.67
C ARG A 19 -2.72 -10.24 -0.50
N SER A 20 -3.75 -10.80 0.15
CA SER A 20 -4.40 -10.17 1.29
C SER A 20 -3.42 -9.79 2.40
N LYS A 21 -2.45 -10.65 2.72
CA LYS A 21 -1.45 -10.35 3.77
C LYS A 21 -0.48 -9.22 3.40
N ARG A 22 -0.20 -9.01 2.11
CA ARG A 22 0.66 -7.90 1.63
C ARG A 22 -0.11 -6.59 1.57
N GLU A 23 -1.38 -6.65 1.19
CA GLU A 23 -2.28 -5.50 1.17
C GLU A 23 -2.57 -5.02 2.61
N ASP A 24 -2.85 -5.95 3.52
CA ASP A 24 -3.01 -5.68 4.95
C ASP A 24 -1.76 -5.03 5.55
N TYR A 25 -0.57 -5.50 5.18
CA TYR A 25 0.70 -4.90 5.59
C TYR A 25 0.90 -3.47 5.06
N ALA A 26 0.48 -3.20 3.82
CA ALA A 26 0.56 -1.86 3.24
C ALA A 26 -0.45 -0.90 3.86
N VAL A 27 -1.65 -1.38 4.15
CA VAL A 27 -2.70 -0.63 4.87
C VAL A 27 -2.24 -0.30 6.30
N ASP A 28 -1.65 -1.26 7.02
CA ASP A 28 -1.07 -1.02 8.35
C ASP A 28 0.02 0.07 8.32
N MET A 29 0.94 -0.03 7.36
CA MET A 29 2.01 0.97 7.16
C MET A 29 1.46 2.35 6.82
N LEU A 30 0.46 2.45 5.93
CA LEU A 30 -0.18 3.71 5.56
C LEU A 30 -0.92 4.34 6.76
N GLN A 31 -1.64 3.54 7.55
CA GLN A 31 -2.26 4.00 8.79
C GLN A 31 -1.22 4.47 9.81
N ARG A 32 -0.08 3.77 9.91
CA ARG A 32 1.02 4.18 10.78
C ARG A 32 1.65 5.49 10.34
N ALA A 33 1.83 5.71 9.03
CA ALA A 33 2.26 6.99 8.47
C ALA A 33 1.28 8.11 8.80
N ARG A 34 -0.03 7.86 8.67
CA ARG A 34 -1.09 8.81 9.06
C ARG A 34 -1.10 9.15 10.55
N GLY A 35 -0.71 8.21 11.41
CA GLY A 35 -0.56 8.46 12.85
C GLY A 35 0.72 9.22 13.24
N ASN A 36 1.70 9.34 12.33
CA ASN A 36 3.02 9.93 12.60
C ASN A 36 3.29 11.15 11.71
N LEU A 37 2.28 11.94 11.36
CA LEU A 37 2.42 13.10 10.47
C LEU A 37 3.29 14.22 11.07
N GLU A 38 3.59 14.16 12.37
CA GLU A 38 4.52 15.07 13.03
C GLU A 38 6.00 14.82 12.65
N ASP A 39 6.33 13.62 12.16
CA ASP A 39 7.69 13.24 11.79
C ASP A 39 7.80 12.93 10.28
N PRO A 40 8.12 13.93 9.43
CA PRO A 40 8.18 13.75 7.98
C PRO A 40 9.24 12.74 7.53
N ASP A 41 10.33 12.59 8.29
CA ASP A 41 11.41 11.64 7.98
C ASP A 41 10.98 10.18 8.24
N GLN A 42 10.20 9.93 9.29
CA GLN A 42 9.60 8.64 9.56
C GLN A 42 8.52 8.30 8.53
N VAL A 43 7.69 9.27 8.15
CA VAL A 43 6.70 9.09 7.08
C VAL A 43 7.38 8.76 5.74
N ASP A 44 8.45 9.47 5.35
CA ASP A 44 9.20 9.16 4.12
C ASP A 44 9.76 7.74 4.14
N ARG A 45 10.34 7.30 5.26
CA ARG A 45 10.86 5.93 5.41
C ARG A 45 9.78 4.88 5.22
N ILE A 46 8.62 5.07 5.85
CA ILE A 46 7.46 4.17 5.72
C ILE A 46 7.00 4.12 4.26
N LEU A 47 6.77 5.27 3.64
CA LEU A 47 6.33 5.39 2.24
C LEU A 47 7.34 4.77 1.26
N ARG A 48 8.63 4.92 1.54
CA ARG A 48 9.71 4.34 0.72
C ARG A 48 9.80 2.83 0.87
N ASP A 49 9.54 2.29 2.06
CA ASP A 49 9.49 0.86 2.29
C ASP A 49 8.29 0.23 1.55
N ILE A 50 7.09 0.79 1.73
CA ILE A 50 5.89 0.28 1.03
C ILE A 50 5.95 0.49 -0.48
N GLY A 51 6.53 1.59 -0.97
CA GLY A 51 6.71 1.85 -2.40
C GLY A 51 7.68 0.89 -3.10
N ARG A 52 8.46 0.11 -2.33
CA ARG A 52 9.29 -0.99 -2.87
C ARG A 52 8.46 -2.24 -3.17
N TYR A 53 7.28 -2.37 -2.57
CA TYR A 53 6.39 -3.49 -2.85
C TYR A 53 5.50 -3.15 -4.04
N TYR A 54 5.43 -4.08 -4.99
CA TYR A 54 4.61 -3.97 -6.19
C TYR A 54 3.19 -4.47 -5.89
N ASN A 55 2.17 -3.66 -6.18
CA ASN A 55 0.79 -4.12 -6.17
C ASN A 55 0.48 -4.75 -7.53
N ALA A 56 0.38 -6.07 -7.57
CA ALA A 56 0.06 -6.82 -8.78
C ALA A 56 -1.41 -6.67 -9.24
N ILE A 57 -2.26 -5.98 -8.48
CA ILE A 57 -3.68 -5.75 -8.80
C ILE A 57 -3.86 -4.36 -9.40
N ALA A 58 -3.22 -3.34 -8.81
CA ALA A 58 -3.21 -1.99 -9.35
C ALA A 58 -2.26 -1.81 -10.56
N ASP A 59 -1.47 -2.84 -10.89
CA ASP A 59 -0.35 -2.78 -11.84
C ASP A 59 0.60 -1.59 -11.57
N GLN A 60 0.68 -1.20 -10.31
CA GLN A 60 1.32 0.03 -9.85
C GLN A 60 1.99 -0.21 -8.49
N PRO A 61 3.02 0.56 -8.15
CA PRO A 61 3.53 0.57 -6.77
C PRO A 61 2.42 1.01 -5.81
N ILE A 62 2.41 0.42 -4.61
CA ILE A 62 1.44 0.72 -3.53
C ILE A 62 1.34 2.23 -3.28
N VAL A 63 2.49 2.90 -3.31
CA VAL A 63 2.61 4.35 -3.36
C VAL A 63 3.56 4.70 -4.49
N SER A 64 3.11 5.55 -5.41
CA SER A 64 3.99 6.05 -6.47
C SER A 64 5.04 7.01 -5.92
N LEU A 65 6.20 7.07 -6.59
CA LEU A 65 7.27 8.00 -6.23
C LEU A 65 6.79 9.46 -6.21
N GLU A 66 5.87 9.81 -7.13
CA GLU A 66 5.24 11.12 -7.22
C GLU A 66 4.37 11.42 -6.00
N GLU A 67 3.50 10.48 -5.61
CA GLU A 67 2.65 10.58 -4.42
C GLU A 67 3.48 10.69 -3.14
N ARG A 68 4.54 9.87 -3.00
CA ARG A 68 5.47 9.97 -1.87
C ARG A 68 6.05 11.38 -1.78
N ARG A 69 6.52 11.91 -2.91
CA ARG A 69 7.13 13.24 -2.95
C ARG A 69 6.13 14.32 -2.56
N GLN A 70 4.89 14.26 -3.04
CA GLN A 70 3.84 15.20 -2.65
C GLN A 70 3.51 15.13 -1.16
N ILE A 71 3.38 13.93 -0.60
CA ILE A 71 3.09 13.74 0.84
C ILE A 71 4.22 14.35 1.69
N VAL A 72 5.48 14.01 1.39
CA VAL A 72 6.64 14.50 2.14
C VAL A 72 6.82 16.00 1.99
N GLU A 73 6.60 16.56 0.80
CA GLU A 73 6.69 18.01 0.56
C GLU A 73 5.59 18.76 1.31
N SER A 74 4.36 18.23 1.34
CA SER A 74 3.26 18.78 2.14
C SER A 74 3.58 18.74 3.63
N LEU A 75 4.13 17.65 4.15
CA LEU A 75 4.57 17.56 5.55
C LEU A 75 5.69 18.55 5.88
N ARG A 76 6.71 18.67 5.02
CA ARG A 76 7.80 19.64 5.20
C ARG A 76 7.32 21.10 5.12
N ALA A 77 6.25 21.36 4.38
CA ALA A 77 5.61 22.66 4.31
C ALA A 77 4.63 22.94 5.46
N GLY A 78 4.48 22.02 6.42
CA GLY A 78 3.52 22.13 7.53
C GLY A 78 2.05 21.94 7.10
N ARG A 79 1.81 21.47 5.87
CA ARG A 79 0.49 21.17 5.31
C ARG A 79 0.04 19.76 5.70
N THR A 80 -0.08 19.53 7.00
CA THR A 80 -0.42 18.21 7.58
C THR A 80 -1.76 17.68 7.09
N ALA A 81 -2.76 18.55 6.92
CA ALA A 81 -4.08 18.17 6.42
C ALA A 81 -4.02 17.67 4.96
N GLU A 82 -3.18 18.28 4.13
CA GLU A 82 -3.01 17.90 2.72
C GLU A 82 -2.27 16.56 2.60
N ALA A 83 -1.24 16.36 3.42
CA ALA A 83 -0.55 15.07 3.53
C ALA A 83 -1.49 13.96 4.01
N ALA A 84 -2.35 14.25 5.00
CA ALA A 84 -3.35 13.30 5.49
C ALA A 84 -4.37 12.93 4.41
N ALA A 85 -4.86 13.90 3.63
CA ALA A 85 -5.79 13.65 2.53
C ALA A 85 -5.17 12.77 1.43
N LEU A 86 -3.90 12.98 1.10
CA LEU A 86 -3.18 12.15 0.14
C LEU A 86 -3.01 10.69 0.63
N LEU A 87 -2.71 10.50 1.92
CA LEU A 87 -2.64 9.17 2.54
C LEU A 87 -4.01 8.49 2.57
N ASP A 88 -5.08 9.23 2.86
CA ASP A 88 -6.45 8.73 2.90
C ASP A 88 -6.92 8.31 1.50
N ALA A 89 -6.60 9.10 0.46
CA ALA A 89 -6.85 8.73 -0.92
C ALA A 89 -6.11 7.44 -1.33
N CYS A 90 -4.88 7.25 -0.83
CA CYS A 90 -4.13 6.01 -1.04
C CYS A 90 -4.81 4.81 -0.36
N LEU A 91 -5.25 4.97 0.90
CA LEU A 91 -6.01 3.96 1.64
C LEU A 91 -7.35 3.63 0.97
N GLY A 92 -8.06 4.62 0.41
CA GLY A 92 -9.33 4.42 -0.29
C GLY A 92 -9.22 3.46 -1.48
N ARG A 93 -8.06 3.38 -2.13
CA ARG A 93 -7.80 2.41 -3.22
C ARG A 93 -7.77 0.96 -2.72
N TYR A 94 -7.48 0.74 -1.45
CA TYR A 94 -7.51 -0.57 -0.82
C TYR A 94 -8.91 -0.92 -0.28
N GLN A 95 -9.64 0.07 0.24
CA GLN A 95 -10.98 -0.11 0.84
C GLN A 95 -12.08 -0.39 -0.19
N VAL A 96 -12.00 0.21 -1.38
CA VAL A 96 -12.96 0.00 -2.47
C VAL A 96 -12.90 -1.44 -3.05
N GLN A 97 -11.85 -2.21 -2.74
CA GLN A 97 -11.70 -3.57 -3.27
C GLN A 97 -12.45 -4.66 -2.46
N GLU A 98 -13.06 -4.34 -1.31
CA GLU A 98 -13.84 -5.29 -0.49
C GLU A 98 -15.34 -5.33 -0.83
N ASP A 99 -15.87 -4.40 -1.63
CA ASP A 99 -17.31 -4.27 -1.94
C ASP A 99 -17.77 -5.02 -3.22
N ASP A 100 -16.87 -5.71 -3.94
CA ASP A 100 -17.20 -6.58 -5.08
C ASP A 100 -16.98 -8.05 -4.69
N SER A 101 -17.88 -8.59 -3.86
CA SER A 101 -17.90 -10.01 -3.49
C SER A 101 -19.29 -10.61 -3.52
#